data_AF-A0A0J3XCB7-F1
#
_entry.id   AF-A0A0J3XCB7-F1
#
_cell.length_a   1.000
_cell.length_b   1.000
_cell.length_c   1.000
_cell.angle_alpha   90.00
_cell.angle_beta   90.00
_cell.angle_gamma   90.00
#
_symmetry.space_group_name_H-M   'P 1'
#
loop_
_entity.id
_entity.type
_entity.pdbx_description
1 polymer ?
#
loop_
_entity_poly.entity_id
_entity_poly.type
_entity_poly.pdbx_seq_one_letter_code
_entity_poly.pdbx_strand_id
1 'polypeptide(L)'
;MLKSLINGNTTTPTMLAKEIVFFHGEHAVVALPRILGAAGMSVTEREYGLISEQVVKILSRMAKHLNHDAIKFDEAAASKRINETKGA
;
A
#
# COMPACT_ATOMS: atom_id res chain seq x y z
N MET A 1 -16.04 1.01 -3.64
CA MET A 1 -15.67 0.09 -4.75
C MET A 1 -14.33 0.53 -5.29
N LEU A 2 -13.30 -0.29 -5.09
CA LEU A 2 -11.93 0.04 -5.46
C LEU A 2 -11.75 0.09 -6.97
N LYS A 3 -10.93 1.02 -7.44
CA LYS A 3 -10.60 1.19 -8.86
C LYS A 3 -9.10 0.98 -9.08
N SER A 4 -8.73 0.49 -10.25
CA SER A 4 -7.34 0.45 -10.70
C SER A 4 -6.82 1.87 -10.92
N LEU A 5 -5.59 2.14 -10.51
CA LEU A 5 -4.85 3.37 -10.82
C LEU A 5 -4.41 3.42 -12.28
N ILE A 6 -4.35 2.27 -12.97
CA ILE A 6 -3.89 2.18 -14.35
C ILE A 6 -5.02 2.50 -15.33
N ASN A 7 -6.21 1.91 -15.12
CA ASN A 7 -7.30 1.97 -16.10
C ASN A 7 -8.66 2.40 -15.53
N GLY A 8 -8.75 2.67 -14.22
CA GLY A 8 -9.99 3.12 -13.58
C GLY A 8 -11.08 2.06 -13.41
N ASN A 9 -10.86 0.82 -13.88
CA ASN A 9 -11.82 -0.28 -13.74
C ASN A 9 -11.88 -0.76 -12.29
N THR A 10 -13.01 -1.38 -11.93
CA THR A 10 -13.15 -2.06 -10.64
C THR A 10 -12.01 -3.06 -10.42
N THR A 11 -11.45 -3.05 -9.22
CA THR A 11 -10.32 -3.91 -8.86
C THR A 11 -10.48 -4.50 -7.46
N THR A 12 -9.58 -5.42 -7.11
CA THR A 12 -9.50 -6.01 -5.76
C THR A 12 -8.46 -5.27 -4.91
N PRO A 13 -8.54 -5.34 -3.57
CA PRO A 13 -7.53 -4.73 -2.69
C PRO A 13 -6.10 -5.16 -3.02
N THR A 14 -5.89 -6.44 -3.31
CA THR A 14 -4.58 -6.98 -3.66
C THR A 14 -4.06 -6.45 -4.99
N MET A 15 -4.92 -6.33 -6.00
CA MET A 15 -4.51 -5.79 -7.31
C MET A 15 -4.18 -4.30 -7.22
N LEU A 16 -5.01 -3.53 -6.51
CA LEU A 16 -4.72 -2.13 -6.22
C LEU A 16 -3.40 -1.96 -5.44
N ALA A 17 -3.15 -2.80 -4.43
CA ALA A 17 -1.90 -2.77 -3.67
C ALA A 17 -0.67 -3.04 -4.55
N LYS A 18 -0.76 -3.95 -5.54
CA LYS A 18 0.33 -4.17 -6.50
C LYS A 18 0.60 -2.93 -7.34
N GLU A 19 -0.44 -2.28 -7.85
CA GLU A 19 -0.30 -1.05 -8.63
C GLU A 19 0.31 0.08 -7.78
N ILE A 20 -0.15 0.23 -6.54
CA ILE A 20 0.40 1.21 -5.59
C ILE A 20 1.89 0.95 -5.34
N VAL A 21 2.29 -0.29 -5.04
CA VAL A 21 3.70 -0.63 -4.81
C VAL A 21 4.52 -0.47 -6.08
N PHE A 22 3.97 -0.79 -7.25
CA PHE A 22 4.64 -0.61 -8.54
C PHE A 22 4.96 0.87 -8.79
N PHE A 23 4.00 1.78 -8.56
CA PHE A 23 4.19 3.21 -8.83
C PHE A 23 4.95 3.96 -7.73
N HIS A 24 4.82 3.52 -6.48
CA HIS A 24 5.28 4.30 -5.33
C HIS A 24 6.33 3.58 -4.47
N GLY A 25 6.60 2.30 -4.69
CA GLY A 25 7.57 1.53 -3.91
C GLY A 25 7.31 1.63 -2.40
N GLU A 26 8.38 1.78 -1.62
CA GLU A 26 8.31 1.91 -0.16
C GLU A 26 7.57 3.19 0.30
N HIS A 27 7.57 4.25 -0.51
CA HIS A 27 6.86 5.48 -0.19
C HIS A 27 5.35 5.28 -0.03
N ALA A 28 4.79 4.20 -0.59
CA ALA A 28 3.41 3.80 -0.38
C ALA A 28 3.04 3.65 1.11
N VAL A 29 3.99 3.28 1.98
CA VAL A 29 3.76 3.10 3.42
C VAL A 29 3.34 4.39 4.11
N VAL A 30 3.86 5.55 3.70
CA VAL A 30 3.54 6.82 4.37
C VAL A 30 2.50 7.63 3.59
N ALA A 31 2.35 7.36 2.30
CA ALA A 31 1.52 8.15 1.40
C ALA A 31 0.20 7.48 1.00
N LEU A 32 -0.12 6.28 1.50
CA LEU A 32 -1.31 5.53 1.09
C LEU A 32 -2.61 6.35 1.13
N PRO A 33 -2.94 7.10 2.20
CA PRO A 33 -4.13 7.96 2.20
C PRO A 33 -4.12 9.00 1.07
N ARG A 34 -2.97 9.64 0.85
CA ARG A 34 -2.79 10.67 -0.18
C ARG A 34 -2.89 10.08 -1.59
N ILE A 35 -2.33 8.90 -1.82
CA ILE A 35 -2.40 8.19 -3.12
C ILE A 35 -3.86 7.87 -3.46
N LEU A 36 -4.61 7.33 -2.50
CA LEU A 36 -6.02 7.00 -2.68
C LEU A 36 -6.88 8.26 -2.88
N GLY A 37 -6.61 9.32 -2.11
CA GLY A 37 -7.29 10.61 -2.24
C GLY A 37 -7.02 11.29 -3.58
N ALA A 38 -5.77 11.30 -4.04
CA ALA A 38 -5.39 11.84 -5.35
C ALA A 38 -6.05 11.07 -6.51
N ALA A 39 -6.32 9.78 -6.32
CA ALA A 39 -7.07 8.96 -7.27
C ALA A 39 -8.60 9.10 -7.15
N GLY A 40 -9.09 10.01 -6.30
CA GLY A 40 -10.52 10.25 -6.10
C GLY A 40 -11.26 9.05 -5.49
N MET A 41 -10.56 8.18 -4.77
CA MET A 41 -11.15 6.99 -4.17
C MET A 41 -11.71 7.29 -2.78
N SER A 42 -13.03 7.13 -2.62
CA SER A 42 -13.65 7.04 -1.31
C SER A 42 -13.59 5.60 -0.82
N VAL A 43 -12.67 5.32 0.10
CA VAL A 43 -12.36 3.98 0.59
C VAL A 43 -12.90 3.79 2.00
N THR A 44 -13.62 2.69 2.25
CA THR A 44 -14.07 2.34 3.60
C THR A 44 -12.90 1.96 4.50
N GLU A 45 -13.06 2.03 5.82
CA GLU A 45 -11.99 1.60 6.75
C GLU A 45 -11.55 0.15 6.53
N ARG A 46 -12.51 -0.73 6.20
CA ARG A 46 -12.23 -2.13 5.90
C ARG A 46 -11.43 -2.28 4.61
N GLU A 47 -11.84 -1.61 3.54
CA GLU A 47 -11.08 -1.64 2.27
C GLU A 47 -9.68 -1.07 2.47
N TYR A 48 -9.55 0.02 3.23
CA TYR A 48 -8.25 0.62 3.55
C TYR A 48 -7.34 -0.37 4.29
N GLY A 49 -7.85 -1.04 5.32
CA GLY A 49 -7.10 -2.06 6.07
C GLY A 49 -6.64 -3.23 5.20
N LEU A 50 -7.48 -3.66 4.25
CA LEU A 50 -7.10 -4.71 3.29
C LEU A 50 -6.02 -4.24 2.32
N ILE A 51 -6.07 -3.01 1.82
CA ILE A 51 -5.05 -2.48 0.91
C ILE A 51 -3.72 -2.31 1.64
N SER A 52 -3.73 -1.71 2.84
CA SER A 52 -2.51 -1.45 3.61
C SER A 52 -1.78 -2.74 3.97
N GLU A 53 -2.51 -3.77 4.43
CA GLU A 53 -1.93 -5.08 4.72
C GLU A 53 -1.25 -5.69 3.47
N GLN A 54 -1.89 -5.58 2.30
CA GLN A 54 -1.32 -6.11 1.06
C GLN A 54 -0.09 -5.31 0.60
N VAL A 55 -0.09 -3.98 0.73
CA VAL A 55 1.08 -3.13 0.42
C VAL A 55 2.29 -3.57 1.25
N VAL A 56 2.11 -3.71 2.56
CA VAL A 56 3.18 -4.12 3.48
C VAL A 56 3.70 -5.54 3.15
N LYS A 57 2.79 -6.50 2.89
CA LYS A 57 3.17 -7.87 2.50
C LYS A 57 3.96 -7.91 1.21
N ILE A 58 3.57 -7.11 0.21
CA ILE A 58 4.28 -7.05 -1.08
C ILE A 58 5.67 -6.47 -0.86
N LEU A 59 5.81 -5.35 -0.12
CA LEU A 59 7.11 -4.75 0.18
C LEU A 59 8.02 -5.68 0.97
N SER A 60 7.50 -6.38 1.98
CA SER A 60 8.23 -7.39 2.77
C SER A 60 8.75 -8.53 1.88
N ARG A 61 7.94 -9.01 0.93
CA ARG A 61 8.37 -10.01 -0.07
C ARG A 61 9.42 -9.45 -1.02
N MET A 62 9.22 -8.23 -1.53
CA MET A 62 10.20 -7.58 -2.40
C MET A 62 11.54 -7.41 -1.70
N ALA A 63 11.55 -6.94 -0.44
CA ALA A 63 12.78 -6.79 0.34
C ALA A 63 13.53 -8.12 0.50
N LYS A 64 12.81 -9.21 0.84
CA LYS A 64 13.40 -10.56 0.94
C LYS A 64 13.98 -11.07 -0.38
N HIS A 65 13.32 -10.79 -1.50
CA HIS A 65 13.75 -11.26 -2.81
C HIS A 65 14.80 -10.35 -3.48
N LEU A 66 14.85 -9.07 -3.12
CA LEU A 66 15.83 -8.11 -3.66
C LEU A 66 17.17 -8.15 -2.93
N ASN A 67 17.20 -8.59 -1.66
CA ASN A 67 18.45 -8.65 -0.91
C ASN A 67 18.35 -9.66 0.23
N HIS A 68 18.86 -10.88 -0.01
CA HIS A 68 18.75 -11.96 0.96
C HIS A 68 19.52 -11.66 2.27
N ASP A 69 20.43 -10.67 2.30
CA ASP A 69 21.24 -10.32 3.49
C ASP A 69 21.29 -8.82 3.88
N ALA A 70 20.86 -7.86 3.03
CA ALA A 70 21.18 -6.43 3.25
C ALA A 70 20.00 -5.46 3.49
N ILE A 71 18.74 -5.85 3.24
CA ILE A 71 17.57 -4.96 3.49
C ILE A 71 16.72 -5.55 4.63
N LYS A 72 16.87 -4.99 5.84
CA LYS A 72 15.96 -5.26 6.96
C LYS A 72 14.71 -4.38 6.84
N PHE A 73 13.66 -4.90 6.21
CA PHE A 73 12.34 -4.28 6.23
C PHE A 73 11.62 -4.60 7.55
N ASP A 74 11.32 -3.56 8.34
CA ASP A 74 10.56 -3.68 9.60
C ASP A 74 9.06 -3.52 9.34
N GLU A 75 8.39 -4.65 9.20
CA GLU A 75 6.96 -4.77 8.92
C GLU A 75 6.08 -4.14 10.02
N ALA A 76 6.52 -4.20 11.29
CA ALA A 76 5.78 -3.63 12.42
C ALA A 76 5.87 -2.10 12.41
N ALA A 77 7.06 -1.56 12.16
CA ALA A 77 7.26 -0.12 12.04
C ALA A 77 6.51 0.46 10.84
N ALA A 78 6.50 -0.24 9.69
CA ALA A 78 5.75 0.16 8.51
C ALA A 78 4.23 0.20 8.78
N SER A 79 3.69 -0.85 9.40
CA SER A 79 2.26 -0.93 9.75
C SER A 79 1.84 0.18 10.73
N LYS A 80 2.69 0.50 11.71
CA LYS A 80 2.44 1.58 12.66
C LYS A 80 2.35 2.95 11.98
N ARG A 81 3.31 3.29 11.09
CA ARG A 81 3.33 4.60 10.40
C ARG A 81 2.10 4.83 9.52
N ILE A 82 1.64 3.79 8.81
CA ILE A 82 0.40 3.86 8.01
C ILE A 82 -0.77 4.30 8.88
N ASN A 83 -0.93 3.68 10.05
CA ASN A 83 -2.07 3.92 10.93
C ASN A 83 -1.99 5.28 11.66
N GLU A 84 -0.80 5.84 11.86
CA GLU A 84 -0.62 7.18 12.46
C GLU A 84 -0.98 8.32 11.50
N THR A 85 -0.76 8.14 10.19
CA THR A 85 -1.11 9.15 9.16
C THR A 85 -2.60 9.23 8.80
N LYS A 86 -3.46 8.44 9.45
CA LYS A 86 -4.89 8.30 9.14
C LYS A 86 -5.73 9.54 9.52
N GLY A 87 -5.17 10.53 10.21
CA GLY A 87 -5.88 11.69 10.76
C GLY A 87 -5.35 13.07 10.34
N ALA A 88 -4.48 13.16 9.33
CA ALA A 88 -3.95 14.41 8.80
C ALA A 88 -4.62 14.80 7.47
#